data_AF-R1DX17-F1
#
_entry.id   AF-R1DX17-F1
#
_cell.length_a   1.000
_cell.length_b   1.000
_cell.length_c   1.000
_cell.angle_alpha   90.00
_cell.angle_beta   90.00
_cell.angle_gamma   90.00
#
_symmetry.space_group_name_H-M   'P 1'
#
loop_
_entity.id
_entity.type
_entity.pdbx_description
1 polymer ?
#
loop_
_entity_poly.entity_id
_entity_poly.type
_entity_poly.pdbx_seq_one_letter_code
_entity_poly.pdbx_strand_id
1 'polypeptide(L)'
;MGAVRSRSLLILAQLAASTAAALTTPGRLVLLRHGESAWNAAGRFTGWEDVPLTPRGEEEARTAAELLLTEAGDVRIDTVYTSVLGRALRTAGLCVEALRRNGRPPPPILPTWRLNERHYGMLQA
;
A
#
# COMPACT_ATOMS: atom_id res chain seq x y z
N MET A 1 -0.68 -16.08 27.36
CA MET A 1 -1.31 -16.00 26.02
C MET A 1 -1.17 -14.58 25.50
N GLY A 2 -0.09 -14.30 24.78
CA GLY A 2 0.24 -12.97 24.26
C GLY A 2 -0.04 -12.91 22.76
N ALA A 3 -0.76 -11.89 22.31
CA ALA A 3 -1.07 -11.66 20.91
C ALA A 3 0.22 -11.42 20.10
N VAL A 4 0.52 -12.33 19.18
CA VAL A 4 1.58 -12.14 18.19
C VAL A 4 1.10 -11.11 17.17
N ARG A 5 1.47 -9.84 17.38
CA ARG A 5 1.24 -8.75 16.43
C ARG A 5 2.28 -8.86 15.31
N SER A 6 1.87 -9.47 14.20
CA SER A 6 2.68 -9.58 12.98
C SER A 6 2.91 -8.18 12.38
N ARG A 7 4.13 -7.67 12.56
CA ARG A 7 4.61 -6.41 11.97
C ARG A 7 5.20 -6.75 10.60
N SER A 8 4.40 -6.61 9.54
CA SER A 8 4.89 -6.78 8.17
C SER A 8 5.22 -5.43 7.54
N LEU A 9 6.48 -5.34 7.12
CA LEU A 9 7.27 -4.24 6.58
C LEU A 9 7.04 -4.15 5.05
N LEU A 10 6.93 -2.95 4.47
CA LEU A 10 7.19 -2.70 3.04
C LEU A 10 8.21 -1.55 2.95
N ILE A 11 8.90 -1.38 1.82
CA ILE A 11 9.93 -0.35 1.60
C ILE A 11 9.63 0.32 0.24
N LEU A 12 9.56 1.65 0.19
CA LEU A 12 9.62 2.44 -1.06
C LEU A 12 10.79 3.42 -0.93
N ALA A 13 11.92 3.08 -1.51
CA ALA A 13 13.03 4.01 -1.67
C ALA A 13 13.05 4.47 -3.14
N GLN A 14 13.01 5.78 -3.37
CA GLN A 14 13.26 6.37 -4.67
C GLN A 14 14.63 7.06 -4.64
N LEU A 15 15.55 6.62 -5.50
CA LEU A 15 16.77 7.35 -5.82
C LEU A 15 16.60 7.94 -7.22
N ALA A 16 16.49 9.26 -7.30
CA ALA A 16 16.69 10.00 -8.54
C ALA A 16 18.16 10.44 -8.63
N ALA A 17 18.74 10.38 -9.83
CA ALA A 17 20.09 10.86 -10.09
C ALA A 17 20.19 12.34 -9.71
N SER A 18 20.98 12.61 -8.67
CA SER A 18 21.03 13.90 -8.00
C SER A 18 22.38 14.55 -8.33
N THR A 19 22.34 15.76 -8.89
CA THR A 19 23.49 16.66 -8.85
C THR A 19 23.89 16.84 -7.39
N ALA A 20 25.20 16.86 -7.11
CA ALA A 20 25.79 16.64 -5.78
C ALA A 20 25.22 17.47 -4.59
N ALA A 21 24.40 18.49 -4.84
CA ALA A 21 23.71 19.29 -3.84
C ALA A 21 22.35 18.72 -3.36
N ALA A 22 21.69 17.83 -4.10
CA ALA A 22 20.34 17.34 -3.80
C ALA A 22 20.30 15.98 -3.06
N LEU A 23 21.43 15.50 -2.54
CA LEU A 23 21.53 14.25 -1.75
C LEU A 23 21.24 14.43 -0.25
N THR A 24 20.85 15.64 0.18
CA THR A 24 20.83 16.02 1.61
C THR A 24 19.44 16.15 2.22
N THR A 25 18.36 16.17 1.43
CA THR A 25 16.99 16.19 1.96
C THR A 25 16.44 14.76 2.05
N PRO A 26 16.09 14.24 3.25
CA PRO A 26 15.51 12.92 3.40
C PRO A 26 14.17 12.83 2.64
N GLY A 27 14.03 11.81 1.79
CA GLY A 27 12.74 11.47 1.21
C GLY A 27 11.77 10.95 2.27
N ARG A 28 10.46 11.05 2.01
CA ARG A 28 9.42 10.45 2.87
C ARG A 28 8.91 9.16 2.25
N LEU A 29 8.89 8.12 3.08
CA LEU A 29 8.36 6.79 2.74
C LEU A 29 7.08 6.55 3.52
N VAL A 30 5.96 6.42 2.81
CA VAL A 30 4.67 6.00 3.37
C VAL A 30 4.43 4.52 3.07
N LEU A 31 4.15 3.73 4.11
CA LEU A 31 3.85 2.30 3.99
C LEU A 31 2.40 2.03 4.28
N LEU A 32 1.71 1.41 3.33
CA LEU A 32 0.31 1.06 3.45
C LEU A 32 0.11 -0.41 3.09
N ARG A 33 -0.46 -1.19 4.02
CA ARG A 33 -0.94 -2.53 3.72
C ARG A 33 -2.29 -2.42 3.00
N HIS A 34 -2.58 -3.37 2.10
CA HIS A 34 -3.91 -3.49 1.52
C HIS A 34 -4.98 -3.64 2.63
N GLY A 35 -6.20 -3.21 2.34
CA GLY A 35 -7.35 -3.41 3.25
C GLY A 35 -7.69 -4.89 3.45
N GLU A 36 -8.59 -5.20 4.37
CA GLU A 36 -9.06 -6.56 4.60
C GLU A 36 -9.48 -7.27 3.29
N SER A 37 -8.93 -8.45 3.05
CA SER A 37 -9.33 -9.32 1.95
C SER A 37 -10.27 -10.43 2.40
N ALA A 38 -10.98 -11.04 1.46
CA ALA A 38 -11.90 -12.15 1.74
C ALA A 38 -11.25 -13.28 2.56
N TRP A 39 -9.97 -13.58 2.31
CA TRP A 39 -9.25 -14.61 3.05
C TRP A 39 -8.69 -14.12 4.38
N ASN A 40 -8.35 -12.83 4.53
CA ASN A 40 -8.00 -12.29 5.84
C ASN A 40 -9.19 -12.32 6.80
N ALA A 41 -10.38 -11.97 6.31
CA ALA A 41 -11.62 -12.07 7.07
C ALA A 41 -11.91 -13.53 7.50
N ALA A 42 -11.53 -14.50 6.66
CA ALA A 42 -11.66 -15.93 6.95
C ALA A 42 -10.50 -16.54 7.76
N GLY A 43 -9.47 -15.75 8.14
CA GLY A 43 -8.30 -16.27 8.86
C GLY A 43 -7.38 -17.20 8.04
N ARG A 44 -7.47 -17.14 6.71
CA ARG A 44 -6.73 -17.99 5.75
C ARG A 44 -5.42 -17.33 5.32
N PHE A 45 -4.38 -18.14 5.08
CA PHE A 45 -3.13 -17.61 4.52
C PHE A 45 -3.33 -17.32 3.03
N THR A 46 -3.15 -16.06 2.63
CA THR A 46 -3.44 -15.64 1.26
C THR A 46 -2.24 -15.81 0.33
N GLY A 47 -1.08 -15.29 0.72
CA GLY A 47 0.12 -15.29 -0.12
C GLY A 47 -0.11 -14.70 -1.51
N TRP A 48 0.17 -15.47 -2.56
CA TRP A 48 0.03 -15.02 -3.95
C TRP A 48 -1.36 -15.27 -4.54
N GLU A 49 -2.28 -15.88 -3.79
CA GLU A 49 -3.65 -16.05 -4.24
C GLU A 49 -4.31 -14.67 -4.44
N ASP A 50 -4.95 -14.47 -5.58
CA ASP A 50 -5.54 -13.18 -5.94
C ASP A 50 -7.00 -13.08 -5.50
N VAL A 51 -7.18 -12.81 -4.21
CA VAL A 51 -8.49 -12.63 -3.59
C VAL A 51 -8.87 -11.15 -3.49
N PRO A 52 -10.16 -10.81 -3.65
CA PRO A 52 -10.61 -9.42 -3.58
C PRO A 52 -10.60 -8.87 -2.14
N LEU A 53 -10.70 -7.55 -2.04
CA LEU A 53 -11.03 -6.87 -0.79
C LEU A 53 -12.46 -7.20 -0.36
N THR A 54 -12.71 -7.17 0.95
CA THR A 54 -14.07 -7.09 1.49
C THR A 54 -14.60 -5.66 1.36
N PRO A 55 -15.92 -5.41 1.48
CA PRO A 55 -16.45 -4.05 1.56
C PRO A 55 -15.79 -3.23 2.67
N ARG A 56 -15.57 -3.86 3.83
CA ARG A 56 -14.80 -3.30 4.93
C ARG A 56 -13.37 -2.96 4.53
N GLY A 57 -12.67 -3.84 3.82
CA GLY A 57 -11.31 -3.55 3.31
C GLY A 57 -11.26 -2.38 2.34
N GLU A 58 -12.31 -2.14 1.56
CA GLU A 58 -12.40 -0.93 0.75
C GLU A 58 -12.62 0.34 1.59
N GLU A 59 -13.44 0.26 2.64
CA GLU A 59 -13.61 1.37 3.60
C GLU A 59 -12.29 1.68 4.31
N GLU A 60 -11.56 0.66 4.78
CA GLU A 60 -10.24 0.82 5.39
C GLU A 60 -9.25 1.54 4.46
N ALA A 61 -9.26 1.22 3.16
CA ALA A 61 -8.43 1.89 2.17
C ALA A 61 -8.80 3.36 1.97
N ARG A 62 -10.10 3.70 1.99
CA ARG A 62 -10.58 5.09 1.91
C ARG A 62 -10.17 5.88 3.15
N THR A 63 -10.39 5.32 4.34
CA THR A 63 -9.99 5.92 5.62
C THR A 63 -8.48 6.15 5.68
N ALA A 64 -7.67 5.20 5.21
CA ALA A 64 -6.22 5.36 5.16
C ALA A 64 -5.80 6.53 4.24
N ALA A 65 -6.52 6.75 3.14
CA ALA A 65 -6.27 7.87 2.25
C ALA A 65 -6.65 9.21 2.86
N GLU A 66 -7.77 9.27 3.60
CA GLU A 66 -8.19 10.45 4.36
C GLU A 66 -7.16 10.81 5.44
N LEU A 67 -6.68 9.82 6.19
CA LEU A 67 -5.61 10.03 7.18
C LEU A 67 -4.32 10.54 6.53
N LEU A 68 -3.98 10.07 5.33
CA LEU A 68 -2.83 10.59 4.59
C LEU A 68 -3.02 12.07 4.20
N LEU A 69 -4.24 12.50 3.92
CA LEU A 69 -4.55 13.89 3.61
C LEU A 69 -4.52 14.80 4.84
N THR A 70 -5.00 14.31 6.00
CA THR A 70 -5.09 15.11 7.24
C THR A 70 -3.78 15.12 8.01
N GLU A 71 -3.15 13.97 8.21
CA GLU A 71 -2.01 13.81 9.12
C GLU A 71 -0.66 14.06 8.44
N ALA A 72 -0.58 13.81 7.13
CA ALA A 72 0.68 13.97 6.39
C ALA A 72 0.89 15.42 5.90
N GLY A 73 -0.08 16.33 6.12
CA GLY A 73 -0.02 17.72 5.66
C GLY A 73 0.18 17.82 4.14
N ASP A 74 1.10 18.70 3.71
CA ASP A 74 1.44 18.90 2.30
C ASP A 74 2.38 17.82 1.72
N VAL A 75 2.35 16.59 2.26
CA VAL A 75 3.03 15.45 1.61
C VAL A 75 2.47 15.27 0.21
N ARG A 76 3.30 15.59 -0.77
CA ARG A 76 3.10 15.19 -2.15
C ARG A 76 3.54 13.74 -2.29
N ILE A 77 2.67 12.92 -2.88
CA ILE A 77 3.01 11.55 -3.29
C ILE A 77 3.39 11.63 -4.77
N ASP A 78 4.64 11.33 -5.09
CA ASP A 78 5.14 11.39 -6.47
C ASP A 78 4.97 10.08 -7.22
N THR A 79 4.95 8.95 -6.52
CA THR A 79 4.85 7.62 -7.12
C THR A 79 4.27 6.64 -6.11
N VAL A 80 3.44 5.72 -6.56
CA VAL A 80 2.92 4.61 -5.75
C VAL A 80 3.45 3.31 -6.32
N TYR A 81 4.20 2.53 -5.55
CA TYR A 81 4.54 1.16 -5.94
C TYR A 81 3.67 0.20 -5.16
N THR A 82 3.30 -0.89 -5.82
CA THR A 82 2.39 -1.89 -5.27
C THR A 82 2.76 -3.27 -5.78
N SER A 83 2.20 -4.29 -5.13
CA SER A 83 2.26 -5.65 -5.65
C SER A 83 1.39 -5.78 -6.90
N VAL A 84 1.52 -6.89 -7.63
CA VAL A 84 0.62 -7.16 -8.77
C VAL A 84 -0.73 -7.73 -8.33
N LEU A 85 -0.95 -7.93 -7.03
CA LEU A 85 -2.16 -8.57 -6.49
C LEU A 85 -3.33 -7.57 -6.46
N GLY A 86 -4.50 -8.01 -6.91
CA GLY A 86 -5.71 -7.20 -7.09
C GLY A 86 -6.13 -6.45 -5.83
N ARG A 87 -5.99 -7.07 -4.65
CA ARG A 87 -6.24 -6.40 -3.36
C ARG A 87 -5.35 -5.18 -3.11
N ALA A 88 -4.06 -5.26 -3.46
CA ALA A 88 -3.13 -4.14 -3.27
C ALA A 88 -3.34 -3.06 -4.35
N LEU A 89 -3.60 -3.48 -5.59
CA LEU A 89 -3.99 -2.57 -6.68
C LEU A 89 -5.27 -1.81 -6.35
N ARG A 90 -6.30 -2.48 -5.82
CA ARG A 90 -7.56 -1.86 -5.44
C ARG A 90 -7.39 -0.87 -4.29
N THR A 91 -6.63 -1.23 -3.24
CA THR A 91 -6.31 -0.28 -2.17
C THR A 91 -5.58 0.94 -2.72
N ALA A 92 -4.53 0.75 -3.53
CA ALA A 92 -3.79 1.86 -4.14
C ALA A 92 -4.69 2.76 -5.00
N GLY A 93 -5.57 2.17 -5.81
CA GLY A 93 -6.53 2.90 -6.63
C GLY A 93 -7.50 3.75 -5.80
N LEU A 94 -8.01 3.21 -4.69
CA LEU A 94 -8.88 3.96 -3.77
C LEU A 94 -8.14 5.14 -3.13
N CYS A 95 -6.87 4.97 -2.77
CA CYS A 95 -6.06 6.06 -2.24
C CYS A 95 -5.78 7.16 -3.28
N VAL A 96 -5.41 6.78 -4.51
CA VAL A 96 -5.16 7.73 -5.60
C VAL A 96 -6.44 8.49 -5.97
N GLU A 97 -7.58 7.81 -5.97
CA GLU A 97 -8.88 8.44 -6.19
C GLU A 97 -9.22 9.46 -5.10
N ALA A 98 -8.93 9.17 -3.83
CA ALA A 98 -9.11 10.13 -2.74
C ALA A 98 -8.18 11.35 -2.88
N LEU A 99 -6.92 11.16 -3.27
CA LEU A 99 -6.00 12.26 -3.58
C LEU A 99 -6.57 13.17 -4.68
N ARG A 100 -7.05 12.56 -5.77
CA ARG A 100 -7.68 13.27 -6.90
C ARG A 100 -8.90 14.08 -6.48
N ARG A 101 -9.79 13.50 -5.67
CA ARG A 101 -11.00 14.19 -5.15
C ARG A 101 -10.67 15.41 -4.29
N ASN A 102 -9.50 15.41 -3.65
CA ASN A 102 -9.01 16.51 -2.82
C ASN A 102 -8.09 17.46 -3.60
N GLY A 103 -8.17 17.46 -4.95
CA GLY A 103 -7.43 18.39 -5.80
C GLY A 103 -5.93 18.10 -5.92
N ARG A 104 -5.45 16.98 -5.40
CA ARG A 104 -4.03 16.57 -5.54
C ARG A 104 -3.84 15.82 -6.87
N PRO A 105 -2.73 16.05 -7.60
CA PRO A 105 -2.46 15.32 -8.82
C PRO A 105 -2.29 13.82 -8.52
N PRO A 106 -2.94 12.93 -9.28
CA PRO A 106 -2.84 11.49 -9.03
C PRO A 106 -1.44 10.98 -9.43
N PRO A 107 -0.68 10.36 -8.51
CA PRO A 107 0.61 9.76 -8.85
C PRO A 107 0.42 8.51 -9.74
N PRO A 108 1.42 8.17 -10.58
CA PRO A 108 1.42 6.90 -11.28
C PRO A 108 1.50 5.74 -10.28
N ILE A 109 0.77 4.66 -10.58
CA ILE A 109 0.85 3.38 -9.88
C ILE A 109 1.78 2.46 -10.67
N LEU A 110 2.82 1.94 -10.02
CA LEU A 110 3.85 1.07 -10.59
C LEU A 110 3.80 -0.32 -9.92
N PRO A 111 3.09 -1.30 -10.51
CA PRO A 111 3.00 -2.64 -9.97
C PRO A 111 4.31 -3.43 -10.18
N THR A 112 4.68 -4.28 -9.23
CA THR A 112 5.78 -5.24 -9.39
C THR A 112 5.57 -6.49 -8.53
N TRP A 113 5.88 -7.66 -9.08
CA TRP A 113 5.77 -8.94 -8.37
C TRP A 113 6.72 -9.01 -7.18
N ARG A 114 7.79 -8.21 -7.16
CA ARG A 114 8.76 -8.15 -6.06
C ARG A 114 8.17 -7.63 -4.75
N LEU A 115 7.01 -6.96 -4.82
CA LEU A 115 6.26 -6.49 -3.66
C LEU A 115 5.08 -7.41 -3.30
N ASN A 116 4.95 -8.57 -3.95
CA ASN A 116 3.96 -9.55 -3.55
C ASN A 116 4.22 -10.00 -2.10
N GLU A 117 3.14 -10.38 -1.42
CA GLU A 117 3.21 -11.03 -0.12
C GLU A 117 4.11 -12.28 -0.21
N ARG A 118 4.61 -12.76 0.93
CA ARG A 118 5.31 -14.05 0.95
C ARG A 118 4.44 -15.15 0.31
N HIS A 119 5.02 -15.91 -0.62
CA HIS A 119 4.37 -17.11 -1.13
C HIS A 119 4.36 -18.19 -0.03
N TYR A 120 3.18 -18.61 0.40
CA TYR A 120 3.02 -19.57 1.51
C TYR A 120 3.01 -21.04 1.05
N GLY A 121 3.12 -21.31 -0.26
CA GLY A 121 3.12 -22.67 -0.78
C GLY A 121 1.78 -23.34 -0.55
N MET A 122 1.80 -24.60 -0.09
CA MET A 122 0.58 -25.38 0.18
C MET A 122 -0.26 -24.85 1.36
N LEU A 123 0.26 -23.90 2.14
CA LEU A 123 -0.50 -23.29 3.23
C LEU A 123 -1.51 -22.25 2.72
N GLN A 124 -1.51 -21.89 1.43
CA GLN A 124 -2.48 -20.98 0.81
C GLN A 124 -3.84 -21.68 0.66
N ALA A 125 -4.57 -21.79 1.76
CA ALA A 125 -5.78 -22.60 1.87
C ALA A 125 -6.76 -22.05 2.88
#